data_AF-A0A0Q9HPN1-F1
#
_entry.id   AF-A0A0Q9HPN1-F1
#
_cell.length_a   1.000
_cell.length_b   1.000
_cell.length_c   1.000
_cell.angle_alpha   90.00
_cell.angle_beta   90.00
_cell.angle_gamma   90.00
#
_symmetry.space_group_name_H-M   'P 1'
#
loop_
_entity.id
_entity.type
_entity.pdbx_description
1 polymer ?
#
loop_
_entity_poly.entity_id
_entity_poly.type
_entity_poly.pdbx_seq_one_letter_code
_entity_poly.pdbx_strand_id
1 'polypeptide(L)'
;MKRGTVGWSIREGELKALLCGFFLTGAYLASTMAAKTQVQTGHFDRECALNEIKVITLIEDHGAAEDLPADRLHNAALMQLRARSVCYEGRIEQALALYDGILDLGPIASAKR
;
A
#
# COMPACT_ATOMS: atom_id res chain seq x y z
N MET A 1 -63.97 27.12 7.39
CA MET A 1 -63.81 28.30 6.50
C MET A 1 -63.01 29.37 7.24
N LYS A 2 -61.76 29.62 6.83
CA LYS A 2 -60.95 30.85 6.97
C LYS A 2 -59.49 30.50 6.70
N ARG A 3 -59.07 30.67 5.44
CA ARG A 3 -57.65 30.69 5.02
C ARG A 3 -57.19 32.14 5.15
N GLY A 4 -56.25 32.41 6.05
CA GLY A 4 -55.56 33.69 6.13
C GLY A 4 -54.37 33.69 5.18
N THR A 5 -54.48 34.40 4.06
CA THR A 5 -53.38 34.67 3.13
C THR A 5 -52.59 35.87 3.66
N VAL A 6 -51.40 35.64 4.21
CA VAL A 6 -50.41 36.70 4.46
C VAL A 6 -49.47 36.71 3.26
N GLY A 7 -49.61 37.73 2.43
CA GLY A 7 -48.75 37.96 1.28
C GLY A 7 -47.38 38.44 1.71
N TRP A 8 -46.33 37.73 1.29
CA TRP A 8 -44.95 38.19 1.39
C TRP A 8 -44.49 38.69 0.02
N SER A 9 -44.47 40.02 -0.11
CA SER A 9 -43.81 40.73 -1.20
C SER A 9 -42.30 40.65 -0.98
N ILE A 10 -41.63 39.68 -1.61
CA ILE A 10 -40.17 39.56 -1.55
C ILE A 10 -39.54 40.45 -2.61
N ARG A 11 -38.80 41.46 -2.16
CA ARG A 11 -37.96 42.34 -2.98
C ARG A 11 -36.76 41.54 -3.50
N GLU A 12 -36.57 41.56 -4.82
CA GLU A 12 -35.56 40.83 -5.61
C GLU A 12 -34.09 41.14 -5.25
N GLY A 13 -33.84 42.16 -4.41
CA GLY A 13 -32.49 42.59 -4.02
C GLY A 13 -31.82 41.72 -2.94
N GLU A 14 -32.60 41.06 -2.07
CA GLU A 14 -32.05 40.32 -0.92
C GLU A 14 -31.51 38.93 -1.31
N LEU A 15 -31.94 38.40 -2.47
CA LEU A 15 -31.52 37.10 -2.98
C LEU A 15 -30.05 37.10 -3.45
N LYS A 16 -29.57 38.23 -3.98
CA LYS A 16 -28.19 38.35 -4.49
C LYS A 16 -27.15 38.39 -3.37
N ALA A 17 -27.48 38.97 -2.20
CA ALA A 17 -26.55 39.05 -1.08
C ALA A 17 -26.40 37.69 -0.37
N LEU A 18 -27.48 36.91 -0.26
CA LEU A 18 -27.46 35.57 0.34
C LEU A 18 -26.75 34.53 -0.54
N LEU A 19 -26.80 34.67 -1.87
CA LEU A 19 -26.14 33.74 -2.79
C LEU A 19 -24.60 33.91 -2.83
N CYS A 20 -24.05 35.09 -2.56
CA CYS A 20 -22.59 35.29 -2.50
C CYS A 20 -21.98 34.84 -1.16
N GLY A 21 -22.75 34.83 -0.07
CA GLY A 21 -22.25 34.40 1.25
C GLY A 21 -22.12 32.89 1.41
N PHE A 22 -22.90 32.10 0.66
CA PHE A 22 -22.94 30.64 0.82
C PHE A 22 -21.83 29.89 0.05
N PHE A 23 -21.19 30.53 -0.94
CA PHE A 23 -20.15 29.89 -1.75
C PHE A 23 -18.75 29.90 -1.11
N LEU A 24 -18.50 30.72 -0.10
CA LEU A 24 -17.17 30.82 0.53
C LEU A 24 -17.00 30.01 1.83
N THR A 25 -18.08 29.45 2.39
CA THR A 25 -18.03 28.63 3.62
C THR A 25 -18.23 27.12 3.38
N GLY A 26 -18.62 26.70 2.18
CA GLY A 26 -18.88 25.29 1.86
C GLY A 26 -17.66 24.41 1.54
N ALA A 27 -16.47 24.98 1.38
CA ALA A 27 -15.30 24.26 0.86
C ALA A 27 -14.39 23.61 1.92
N TYR A 28 -14.64 23.80 3.22
CA TYR A 28 -13.72 23.36 4.28
C TYR A 28 -14.05 21.99 4.92
N LEU A 29 -15.05 21.25 4.41
CA LEU A 29 -15.41 19.92 4.93
C LEU A 29 -14.94 18.75 4.04
N ALA A 30 -13.98 18.98 3.15
CA ALA A 30 -13.39 17.93 2.32
C ALA A 30 -12.44 17.03 3.13
N SER A 31 -13.05 16.06 3.81
CA SER A 31 -12.56 14.69 3.94
C SER A 31 -11.16 14.48 4.53
N THR A 32 -11.06 14.49 5.85
CA THR A 32 -10.07 13.66 6.55
C THR A 32 -10.50 12.20 6.43
N MET A 33 -10.25 11.57 5.28
CA MET A 33 -10.30 10.11 5.20
C MET A 33 -9.21 9.61 6.14
N ALA A 34 -9.61 9.18 7.35
CA ALA A 34 -8.75 8.42 8.22
C ALA A 34 -8.28 7.21 7.40
N ALA A 35 -7.00 7.21 7.01
CA ALA A 35 -6.37 6.03 6.46
C ALA A 35 -6.50 4.95 7.54
N LYS A 36 -7.48 4.06 7.37
CA LYS A 36 -7.54 2.86 8.18
C LYS A 36 -6.32 2.05 7.78
N THR A 37 -5.24 2.17 8.55
CA THR A 37 -4.20 1.15 8.59
C THR A 37 -4.89 -0.08 9.14
N GLN A 38 -5.56 -0.83 8.27
CA GLN A 38 -6.04 -2.15 8.61
C GLN A 38 -4.78 -2.97 8.82
N VAL A 39 -4.38 -3.13 10.07
CA VAL A 39 -3.44 -4.18 10.46
C VAL A 39 -4.12 -5.44 9.98
N GLN A 40 -3.69 -5.95 8.84
CA GLN A 40 -4.11 -7.24 8.36
C GLN A 40 -3.58 -8.21 9.41
N THR A 41 -4.46 -8.61 10.33
CA THR A 41 -4.26 -9.78 11.19
C THR A 41 -4.36 -11.07 10.38
N GLY A 42 -4.35 -10.95 9.05
CA GLY A 42 -4.20 -12.05 8.11
C GLY A 42 -2.92 -12.81 8.44
N HIS A 43 -3.11 -14.10 8.69
CA HIS A 43 -2.04 -15.07 8.77
C HIS A 43 -1.10 -14.88 7.58
N PHE A 44 0.18 -14.62 7.82
CA PHE A 44 1.18 -14.59 6.77
C PHE A 44 1.28 -16.02 6.22
N ASP A 45 1.08 -16.17 4.91
CA ASP A 45 1.02 -17.48 4.30
C ASP A 45 2.30 -18.29 4.60
N ARG A 46 2.13 -19.58 4.93
CA ARG A 46 3.23 -20.44 5.34
C ARG A 46 4.29 -20.57 4.24
N GLU A 47 3.88 -20.68 2.98
CA GLU A 47 4.81 -20.83 1.87
C GLU A 47 5.58 -19.53 1.62
N CYS A 48 4.91 -18.39 1.77
CA CYS A 48 5.57 -17.09 1.82
C CYS A 48 6.62 -17.02 2.94
N ALA A 49 6.32 -17.51 4.15
CA ALA A 49 7.25 -17.50 5.29
C ALA A 49 8.51 -18.35 5.02
N LEU A 50 8.30 -19.55 4.48
CA LEU A 50 9.39 -20.48 4.19
C LEU A 50 10.32 -19.93 3.09
N ASN A 51 9.76 -19.39 2.02
CA ASN A 51 10.56 -18.82 0.93
C ASN A 51 11.26 -17.52 1.33
N GLU A 52 10.62 -16.69 2.14
CA GLU A 52 11.23 -15.47 2.68
C GLU A 52 12.50 -15.79 3.49
N ILE A 53 12.43 -16.77 4.39
CA ILE A 53 13.59 -17.22 5.18
C ILE A 53 14.66 -17.82 4.27
N LYS A 54 14.27 -18.68 3.33
CA LYS A 54 15.21 -19.32 2.40
C LYS A 54 15.99 -18.28 1.60
N VAL A 55 15.30 -17.30 1.04
CA VAL A 55 15.90 -16.29 0.16
C VAL A 55 16.75 -15.30 0.94
N ILE A 56 16.32 -14.81 2.10
CA ILE A 56 17.14 -13.88 2.88
C ILE A 56 18.45 -14.55 3.32
N THR A 57 18.39 -15.81 3.76
CA THR A 57 19.60 -16.58 4.11
C THR A 57 20.52 -16.77 2.90
N LEU A 58 19.98 -17.05 1.71
CA LEU A 58 20.78 -17.18 0.50
C LEU A 58 21.52 -15.88 0.15
N ILE A 59 20.82 -14.73 0.22
CA ILE A 59 21.41 -13.41 -0.05
C ILE A 59 22.51 -13.08 0.96
N GLU A 60 22.24 -13.28 2.26
CA GLU A 60 23.19 -12.99 3.33
C GLU A 60 24.42 -13.90 3.27
N ASP A 61 24.25 -15.18 2.92
CA ASP A 61 25.35 -16.13 2.81
C ASP A 61 26.29 -15.78 1.65
N HIS A 62 25.76 -15.44 0.47
CA HIS A 62 26.56 -14.91 -0.64
C HIS A 62 27.19 -13.55 -0.29
N GLY A 63 26.49 -12.69 0.44
CA GLY A 63 27.02 -11.42 0.92
C GLY A 63 28.22 -11.60 1.86
N ALA A 64 28.14 -12.58 2.77
CA ALA A 64 29.24 -12.92 3.69
C ALA A 64 30.40 -13.64 2.98
N ALA A 65 30.12 -14.38 1.91
CA ALA A 65 31.14 -15.04 1.10
C ALA A 65 31.85 -14.10 0.13
N GLU A 66 31.28 -12.92 -0.14
CA GLU A 66 31.75 -11.96 -1.14
C GLU A 66 31.96 -12.61 -2.53
N ASP A 67 31.16 -13.64 -2.86
CA ASP A 67 31.34 -14.48 -4.04
C ASP A 67 30.48 -14.04 -5.24
N LEU A 68 29.60 -13.05 -5.04
CA LEU A 68 28.77 -12.43 -6.06
C LEU A 68 28.95 -10.91 -6.13
N PRO A 69 28.75 -10.29 -7.31
CA PRO A 69 28.74 -8.83 -7.45
C PRO A 69 27.70 -8.15 -6.54
N ALA A 70 28.07 -7.02 -5.95
CA ALA A 70 27.22 -6.28 -5.01
C ALA A 70 25.90 -5.80 -5.64
N ASP A 71 25.92 -5.42 -6.92
CA ASP A 71 24.72 -5.03 -7.67
C ASP A 71 23.75 -6.21 -7.89
N ARG A 72 24.29 -7.43 -8.07
CA ARG A 72 23.49 -8.64 -8.15
C ARG A 72 22.77 -8.93 -6.83
N LEU A 73 23.46 -8.80 -5.70
CA LEU A 73 22.88 -8.96 -4.36
C LEU A 73 21.88 -7.84 -4.03
N HIS A 74 22.16 -6.61 -4.43
CA HIS A 74 21.24 -5.48 -4.29
C HIS A 74 19.91 -5.74 -5.02
N ASN A 75 19.97 -6.18 -6.28
CA ASN A 75 18.78 -6.48 -7.08
C ASN A 75 17.97 -7.64 -6.48
N ALA A 76 18.64 -8.67 -5.97
CA ALA A 76 17.99 -9.77 -5.26
C ALA A 76 17.27 -9.31 -3.98
N ALA A 77 17.90 -8.44 -3.19
CA ALA A 77 17.29 -7.88 -1.98
C ALA A 77 16.06 -7.01 -2.31
N LEU A 78 16.11 -6.21 -3.38
CA LEU A 78 14.92 -5.46 -3.85
C LEU A 78 13.80 -6.41 -4.31
N MET A 79 14.15 -7.49 -5.01
CA MET A 79 13.18 -8.50 -5.43
C MET A 79 12.54 -9.21 -4.24
N GLN A 80 13.32 -9.53 -3.19
CA GLN A 80 12.81 -10.09 -1.93
C GLN A 80 11.80 -9.16 -1.27
N LEU A 81 12.13 -7.86 -1.13
CA LEU A 81 11.21 -6.88 -0.54
C LEU A 81 9.90 -6.76 -1.35
N ARG A 82 9.99 -6.85 -2.67
CA ARG A 82 8.80 -6.90 -3.54
C ARG A 82 7.99 -8.16 -3.31
N ALA A 83 8.62 -9.33 -3.26
CA ALA A 83 7.94 -10.60 -2.98
C ALA A 83 7.22 -10.55 -1.62
N ARG A 84 7.87 -10.01 -0.59
CA ARG A 84 7.28 -9.79 0.73
C ARG A 84 6.02 -8.92 0.67
N SER A 85 6.03 -7.82 -0.08
CA SER A 85 4.83 -6.98 -0.30
C SER A 85 3.70 -7.78 -0.96
N VAL A 86 4.01 -8.54 -2.01
CA VAL A 86 3.04 -9.35 -2.76
C VAL A 86 2.45 -10.46 -1.87
N CYS A 87 3.23 -11.03 -0.96
CA CYS A 87 2.73 -11.95 0.08
C CYS A 87 1.72 -11.28 1.01
N TYR A 88 2.00 -10.05 1.49
CA TYR A 88 1.05 -9.30 2.33
C TYR A 88 -0.23 -8.89 1.58
N GLU A 89 -0.17 -8.77 0.25
CA GLU A 89 -1.34 -8.57 -0.62
C GLU A 89 -2.16 -9.86 -0.84
N GLY A 90 -1.69 -11.02 -0.35
CA GLY A 90 -2.37 -12.31 -0.52
C GLY A 90 -2.19 -12.94 -1.90
N ARG A 91 -1.25 -12.42 -2.72
CA ARG A 91 -1.00 -12.88 -4.10
C ARG A 91 0.10 -13.93 -4.15
N ILE A 92 -0.15 -15.06 -3.47
CA ILE A 92 0.87 -16.05 -3.12
C ILE A 92 1.67 -16.55 -4.33
N GLU A 93 0.99 -17.05 -5.37
CA GLU A 93 1.62 -17.55 -6.61
C GLU A 93 2.59 -16.54 -7.24
N GLN A 94 2.21 -15.26 -7.24
CA GLN A 94 3.08 -14.23 -7.80
C GLN A 94 4.29 -13.95 -6.90
N ALA A 95 4.11 -13.99 -5.58
CA ALA A 95 5.23 -13.84 -4.66
C ALA A 95 6.21 -15.00 -4.78
N LEU A 96 5.72 -16.23 -4.94
CA LEU A 96 6.55 -17.42 -5.15
C LEU A 96 7.38 -17.30 -6.43
N ALA A 97 6.79 -16.84 -7.54
CA ALA A 97 7.53 -16.60 -8.77
C ALA A 97 8.65 -15.54 -8.62
N LEU A 98 8.47 -14.55 -7.74
CA LEU A 98 9.52 -13.58 -7.43
C LEU A 98 10.63 -14.22 -6.58
N TYR A 99 10.29 -15.05 -5.59
CA TYR A 99 11.29 -15.78 -4.82
C TYR A 99 12.10 -16.76 -5.69
N ASP A 100 11.45 -17.46 -6.61
CA ASP A 100 12.12 -18.39 -7.53
C ASP A 100 13.17 -17.68 -8.39
N GLY A 101 12.88 -16.46 -8.88
CA GLY A 101 13.86 -15.66 -9.62
C GLY A 101 15.10 -15.27 -8.81
N ILE A 102 15.03 -15.31 -7.48
CA ILE A 102 16.19 -15.06 -6.59
C ILE A 102 17.00 -16.34 -6.37
N LEU A 103 16.41 -17.53 -6.52
CA LEU A 103 17.12 -18.79 -6.38
C LEU A 103 18.19 -18.99 -7.47
N ASP A 104 18.14 -18.20 -8.54
CA ASP A 104 19.17 -18.13 -9.59
C ASP A 104 20.53 -17.60 -9.09
N LEU A 105 20.60 -17.07 -7.86
CA LEU A 105 21.89 -16.75 -7.23
C LEU A 105 22.79 -17.98 -7.08
N GLY A 106 22.19 -19.18 -6.94
CA GLY A 106 22.88 -20.44 -6.82
C GLY A 106 22.66 -21.10 -5.45
N PRO A 107 23.39 -22.19 -5.15
CA PRO A 107 23.35 -22.81 -3.83
C PRO A 107 24.01 -21.91 -2.79
N ILE A 108 23.60 -22.07 -1.53
CA ILE A 108 24.24 -21.48 -0.35
C ILE A 108 25.75 -21.73 -0.43
N ALA A 109 26.55 -20.67 -0.48
CA ALA A 109 28.00 -20.69 -0.59
C ALA A 109 28.65 -21.44 0.59
N SER A 110 28.13 -21.30 1.81
CA SER A 110 28.64 -22.02 2.99
C SER A 110 28.42 -23.54 2.92
N ALA A 111 27.44 -24.03 2.15
CA ALA A 111 27.20 -25.46 1.97
C ALA A 111 28.24 -26.15 1.07
N LYS A 112 29.11 -25.37 0.39
CA LYS A 112 30.17 -25.88 -0.49
C LYS A 112 31.50 -26.13 0.23
N ARG A 113 31.61 -25.73 1.50
CA ARG A 113 32.87 -25.70 2.26
C ARG A 113 33.17 -27.00 3.00
#